data_AF-A0A957KUY0-F1
#
_entry.id   AF-A0A957KUY0-F1
#
_cell.length_a   1.000
_cell.length_b   1.000
_cell.length_c   1.000
_cell.angle_alpha   90.00
_cell.angle_beta   90.00
_cell.angle_gamma   90.00
#
_symmetry.space_group_name_H-M   'P 1'
#
loop_
_entity.id
_entity.type
_entity.pdbx_description
1 polymer ?
#
loop_
_entity_poly.entity_id
_entity_poly.type
_entity_poly.pdbx_seq_one_letter_code
_entity_poly.pdbx_strand_id
1 'polypeptide(L)'
;SVGVDDGGPGLPFLGWSTTGGDLRVGHFFGLHGLQVLPFLAFLLTRPAAKRRLTQRQRVGLIWTAGLGYLGLTLLLTWQAMRAQPLIAPDSTTLLAAGLLAAGVA
;
A
#
# COMPACT_ATOMS: atom_id res chain seq x y z
N SER A 1 2.03 14.39 -13.22
CA SER A 1 2.65 13.05 -13.21
C SER A 1 4.16 13.17 -12.97
N VAL A 2 4.94 12.09 -13.00
CA VAL A 2 6.41 12.12 -12.82
C VAL A 2 7.07 11.48 -14.05
N GLY A 3 8.01 12.20 -14.66
CA GLY A 3 8.78 11.76 -15.83
C GLY A 3 8.00 11.72 -17.16
N VAL A 4 6.79 12.28 -17.19
CA VAL A 4 5.95 12.45 -18.38
C VAL A 4 5.22 13.78 -18.31
N ASP A 5 4.85 14.32 -19.47
CA ASP A 5 4.01 15.51 -19.57
C ASP A 5 2.62 15.28 -18.96
N ASP A 6 2.03 16.35 -18.44
CA ASP A 6 0.67 16.29 -17.91
C ASP A 6 -0.36 16.14 -19.06
N GLY A 7 -1.49 15.50 -18.75
CA GLY A 7 -2.56 15.25 -19.72
C GLY A 7 -2.39 13.99 -20.58
N GLY A 8 -1.33 13.19 -20.34
CA GLY A 8 -1.17 11.86 -20.95
C GLY A 8 -2.26 10.84 -20.53
N PRO A 9 -2.26 9.65 -21.14
CA PRO A 9 -3.25 8.62 -20.85
C PRO A 9 -3.21 8.18 -19.38
N GLY A 10 -4.39 7.89 -18.84
CA GLY A 10 -4.57 7.46 -17.46
C GLY A 10 -5.58 6.32 -17.31
N LEU A 11 -5.51 5.63 -16.18
CA LEU A 11 -6.46 4.56 -15.85
C LEU A 11 -7.90 5.09 -15.83
N PRO A 12 -8.89 4.29 -16.27
CA PRO A 12 -10.29 4.69 -16.20
C PRO A 12 -10.70 4.96 -14.74
N PHE A 13 -11.55 5.97 -14.53
CA PHE A 13 -12.06 6.46 -13.23
C PHE A 13 -11.02 7.10 -12.29
N LEU A 14 -9.81 6.56 -12.21
CA LEU A 14 -8.77 7.04 -11.29
C LEU A 14 -7.88 8.12 -11.93
N GLY A 15 -7.72 8.07 -13.26
CA GLY A 15 -6.90 8.98 -14.03
C GLY A 15 -5.40 8.86 -13.77
N TRP A 16 -4.92 7.82 -13.07
CA TRP A 16 -3.51 7.61 -12.78
C TRP A 16 -2.71 7.33 -14.06
N SER A 17 -1.54 7.95 -14.22
CA SER A 17 -0.74 7.82 -15.44
C SER A 17 -0.42 6.35 -15.76
N THR A 18 -0.59 5.98 -17.04
CA THR A 18 -0.23 4.64 -17.56
C THR A 18 1.15 4.63 -18.22
N THR A 19 1.78 5.78 -18.38
CA THR A 19 3.06 5.95 -19.10
C THR A 19 4.20 6.42 -18.20
N GLY A 20 3.90 7.05 -17.06
CA GLY A 20 4.90 7.53 -16.10
C GLY A 20 4.44 7.38 -14.66
N GLY A 21 5.26 7.86 -13.73
CA GLY A 21 4.97 7.78 -12.31
C GLY A 21 3.81 8.69 -11.87
N ASP A 22 3.10 8.28 -10.82
CA ASP A 22 1.96 9.04 -10.31
C ASP A 22 1.88 9.00 -8.77
N LEU A 23 2.18 10.14 -8.13
CA LEU A 23 2.17 10.27 -6.67
C LEU A 23 0.77 10.16 -6.07
N ARG A 24 -0.29 10.32 -6.87
CA ARG A 24 -1.67 10.12 -6.41
C ARG A 24 -1.91 8.69 -5.96
N VAL A 25 -1.21 7.71 -6.53
CA VAL A 25 -1.31 6.31 -6.13
C VAL A 25 -0.85 6.15 -4.67
N GLY A 26 0.39 6.55 -4.36
CA GLY A 26 0.92 6.49 -2.99
C GLY A 26 0.05 7.25 -2.00
N HIS A 27 -0.39 8.47 -2.37
CA HIS A 27 -1.28 9.27 -1.52
C HIS A 27 -2.65 8.60 -1.28
N PHE A 28 -3.27 8.04 -2.34
CA PHE A 28 -4.55 7.33 -2.24
C PHE A 28 -4.48 6.18 -1.24
N PHE A 29 -3.46 5.32 -1.35
CA PHE A 29 -3.28 4.25 -0.39
C PHE A 29 -2.98 4.81 1.00
N GLY A 30 -2.14 5.83 1.13
CA GLY A 30 -1.90 6.51 2.42
C GLY A 30 -3.20 6.96 3.12
N LEU A 31 -4.12 7.59 2.39
CA LEU A 31 -5.42 8.00 2.92
C LEU A 31 -6.30 6.80 3.33
N HIS A 32 -6.31 5.73 2.55
CA HIS A 32 -7.07 4.52 2.90
C HIS A 32 -6.50 3.79 4.12
N GLY A 33 -5.24 4.02 4.48
CA GLY A 33 -4.65 3.48 5.71
C GLY A 33 -5.38 3.93 6.97
N LEU A 34 -5.90 5.17 6.94
CA LEU A 34 -6.73 5.73 8.02
C LEU A 34 -8.07 5.00 8.20
N GLN A 35 -8.53 4.27 7.18
CA GLN A 35 -9.76 3.47 7.24
C GLN A 35 -9.43 2.01 7.54
N VAL A 36 -8.45 1.44 6.84
CA VAL A 36 -8.10 0.02 6.91
C VAL A 36 -7.59 -0.38 8.30
N LEU A 37 -6.66 0.40 8.89
CA LEU A 37 -6.06 0.02 10.18
C LEU A 37 -7.06 0.09 11.35
N PRO A 38 -7.88 1.16 11.51
CA PRO A 38 -8.91 1.18 12.54
C PRO A 38 -9.99 0.11 12.32
N PHE A 39 -10.36 -0.16 11.07
CA PHE A 39 -11.31 -1.22 10.75
C PHE A 39 -10.78 -2.61 11.13
N LEU A 40 -9.51 -2.90 10.83
CA LEU A 40 -8.85 -4.13 11.27
C LEU A 40 -8.81 -4.24 12.80
N ALA A 41 -8.41 -3.15 13.49
CA ALA A 41 -8.40 -3.11 14.95
C ALA A 41 -9.79 -3.41 15.52
N PHE A 42 -10.82 -2.79 14.96
CA PHE A 42 -12.21 -3.05 15.34
C PHE A 42 -12.60 -4.53 15.18
N LEU A 43 -12.25 -5.17 14.06
CA LEU A 43 -12.50 -6.60 13.85
C LEU A 43 -11.77 -7.47 14.89
N LEU A 44 -10.53 -7.14 15.25
CA LEU A 44 -9.76 -7.86 16.26
C LEU A 44 -10.28 -7.67 17.70
N THR A 45 -11.13 -6.68 17.95
CA THR A 45 -11.83 -6.54 19.24
C THR A 45 -13.10 -7.38 19.36
N ARG A 46 -13.59 -7.99 18.26
CA ARG A 46 -14.82 -8.78 18.27
C ARG A 46 -14.67 -10.07 19.09
N PRO A 47 -15.75 -10.59 19.70
CA PRO A 47 -15.70 -11.80 20.54
C PRO A 47 -15.12 -13.03 19.83
N ALA A 48 -15.37 -13.18 18.52
CA ALA A 48 -14.80 -14.26 17.74
C ALA A 48 -13.26 -14.21 17.69
N ALA A 49 -12.68 -13.02 17.47
CA ALA A 49 -11.23 -12.82 17.47
C ALA A 49 -10.65 -12.97 18.88
N LYS A 50 -11.29 -12.39 19.90
CA LYS A 50 -10.87 -12.51 21.31
C LYS A 50 -10.80 -13.95 21.82
N ARG A 51 -11.69 -14.84 21.34
CA ARG A 51 -11.67 -16.28 21.69
C ARG A 51 -10.52 -17.04 21.04
N ARG A 52 -10.07 -16.61 19.85
CA ARG A 52 -9.02 -17.30 19.07
C ARG A 52 -7.62 -16.74 19.29
N LEU A 53 -7.51 -15.45 19.60
CA LEU A 53 -6.25 -14.71 19.62
C LEU A 53 -6.04 -14.01 20.97
N THR A 54 -4.86 -14.20 21.53
CA THR A 54 -4.41 -13.47 22.71
C THR A 54 -4.30 -11.98 22.44
N GLN A 55 -4.25 -11.15 23.49
CA GLN A 55 -4.03 -9.71 23.33
C GLN A 55 -2.70 -9.40 22.62
N ARG A 56 -1.62 -10.12 22.96
CA ARG A 56 -0.30 -9.96 22.32
C ARG A 56 -0.36 -10.25 20.82
N GLN A 57 -1.02 -11.33 20.42
CA GLN A 57 -1.20 -11.67 18.99
C GLN A 57 -2.00 -10.60 18.25
N ARG A 58 -3.08 -10.09 18.84
CA ARG A 58 -3.90 -9.03 18.20
C ARG A 58 -3.14 -7.72 18.04
N VAL A 59 -2.38 -7.31 19.05
CA VAL A 59 -1.50 -6.13 18.95
C VAL A 59 -0.40 -6.36 17.91
N GLY A 60 0.21 -7.55 17.90
CA GLY A 60 1.18 -7.93 16.88
C GLY A 60 0.63 -7.83 15.47
N LEU A 61 -0.58 -8.34 15.22
CA LEU A 61 -1.25 -8.22 13.92
C LEU A 61 -1.46 -6.77 13.48
N ILE A 62 -1.82 -5.88 14.41
CA ILE A 62 -1.96 -4.44 14.09
C ILE A 62 -0.62 -3.81 13.74
N TRP A 63 0.45 -4.15 14.46
CA TRP A 63 1.79 -3.67 14.15
C TRP A 63 2.28 -4.19 12.81
N THR A 64 2.17 -5.49 12.54
CA THR A 64 2.55 -6.09 11.25
C THR A 64 1.74 -5.46 10.11
N ALA A 65 0.42 -5.31 10.26
CA ALA A 65 -0.42 -4.66 9.27
C ALA A 65 -0.03 -3.19 9.06
N GLY A 66 0.22 -2.44 10.13
CA GLY A 66 0.62 -1.02 10.07
C GLY A 66 1.96 -0.82 9.38
N LEU A 67 2.97 -1.62 9.74
CA LEU A 67 4.29 -1.57 9.11
C LEU A 67 4.22 -2.00 7.63
N GLY A 68 3.46 -3.05 7.31
CA GLY A 68 3.24 -3.47 5.93
C GLY A 68 2.53 -2.41 5.10
N TYR A 69 1.52 -1.74 5.66
CA TYR A 69 0.79 -0.68 4.98
C TYR A 69 1.64 0.57 4.76
N LEU A 70 2.46 0.93 5.76
CA LEU A 70 3.46 1.99 5.62
C LEU A 70 4.46 1.64 4.52
N GLY A 71 5.01 0.42 4.54
CA GLY A 71 5.93 -0.07 3.51
C GLY A 71 5.32 -0.02 2.12
N LEU A 72 4.06 -0.44 1.95
CA LEU A 72 3.34 -0.38 0.68
C LEU A 72 3.22 1.07 0.19
N THR A 73 2.82 1.98 1.07
CA THR A 73 2.67 3.41 0.76
C THR A 73 4.00 4.03 0.31
N LEU A 74 5.09 3.72 1.03
CA LEU A 74 6.44 4.17 0.69
C LEU A 74 6.92 3.57 -0.62
N LEU A 75 6.68 2.27 -0.87
CA LEU A 75 7.05 1.59 -2.10
C LEU A 75 6.35 2.19 -3.32
N LEU A 76 5.04 2.45 -3.24
CA LEU A 76 4.27 3.07 -4.32
C LEU A 76 4.72 4.51 -4.59
N THR A 77 5.04 5.25 -3.53
CA THR A 77 5.60 6.60 -3.65
C THR A 77 6.98 6.55 -4.31
N TRP A 78 7.84 5.62 -3.88
CA TRP A 78 9.16 5.42 -4.45
C TRP A 78 9.11 4.99 -5.92
N GLN A 79 8.25 4.04 -6.29
CA GLN A 79 8.01 3.66 -7.68
C GLN A 79 7.61 4.86 -8.55
N ALA A 80 6.67 5.68 -8.07
CA ALA A 80 6.23 6.88 -8.78
C ALA A 80 7.36 7.90 -8.94
N MET A 81 8.22 8.10 -7.93
CA MET A 81 9.38 8.99 -8.04
C MET A 81 10.41 8.52 -9.08
N ARG A 82 10.44 7.22 -9.41
CA ARG A 82 11.27 6.67 -10.49
C ARG A 82 10.61 6.77 -11.88
N ALA A 83 9.58 7.59 -12.02
CA ALA A 83 8.80 7.77 -13.25
C ALA A 83 8.17 6.47 -13.79
N GLN A 84 7.90 5.49 -12.93
CA GLN A 84 7.30 4.23 -13.36
C GLN A 84 5.78 4.22 -13.17
N PRO A 85 5.02 3.87 -14.21
CA PRO A 85 3.57 3.70 -14.06
C PRO A 85 3.27 2.51 -13.15
N LEU A 86 2.14 2.59 -12.45
CA LEU A 86 1.69 1.55 -11.52
C LEU A 86 1.58 0.17 -12.19
N ILE A 87 1.11 0.16 -13.44
CA ILE A 87 0.78 -1.06 -14.20
C ILE A 87 1.96 -1.69 -14.93
N ALA A 88 3.13 -1.04 -14.97
CA ALA A 88 4.34 -1.59 -15.55
C ALA A 88 5.54 -1.37 -14.62
N PRO A 89 5.55 -2.00 -13.43
CA PRO A 89 6.70 -1.95 -12.52
C PRO A 89 7.88 -2.72 -13.10
N ASP A 90 9.09 -2.24 -12.86
CA ASP A 90 10.30 -2.98 -13.22
C ASP A 90 10.64 -4.09 -12.20
N SER A 91 11.69 -4.86 -12.50
CA SER A 91 12.16 -5.95 -11.65
C SER A 91 12.58 -5.51 -10.25
N THR A 92 13.14 -4.30 -10.10
CA THR A 92 13.53 -3.78 -8.78
C THR A 92 12.33 -3.39 -7.92
N THR A 93 11.27 -2.81 -8.50
CA THR A 93 10.00 -2.59 -7.79
C THR A 93 9.35 -3.91 -7.40
N LEU A 94 9.33 -4.89 -8.32
CA LEU A 94 8.77 -6.21 -8.04
C LEU A 94 9.54 -6.93 -6.92
N LEU A 95 10.87 -6.86 -6.94
CA LEU A 95 11.71 -7.42 -5.87
C LEU A 95 11.43 -6.74 -4.53
N ALA A 96 11.39 -5.41 -4.50
CA ALA A 96 11.06 -4.66 -3.28
C ALA A 96 9.67 -5.03 -2.75
N ALA A 97 8.69 -5.21 -3.64
CA ALA A 97 7.34 -5.63 -3.26
C ALA A 97 7.32 -7.06 -2.70
N GLY A 98 8.08 -7.97 -3.32
CA GLY A 98 8.24 -9.35 -2.84
C GLY A 98 8.92 -9.41 -1.46
N LEU A 99 9.98 -8.62 -1.24
CA LEU A 99 10.67 -8.52 0.05
C LEU A 99 9.76 -7.92 1.13
N LEU A 100 9.00 -6.88 0.78
CA LEU A 100 8.01 -6.30 1.69
C LEU A 100 6.96 -7.35 2.08
N ALA A 101 6.39 -8.06 1.11
CA ALA A 101 5.38 -9.09 1.35
C ALA A 101 5.94 -10.23 2.22
N ALA A 102 7.16 -10.70 1.93
CA ALA A 102 7.83 -11.73 2.73
C ALA A 102 8.12 -11.26 4.16
N GLY A 103 8.43 -9.98 4.36
CA GLY A 103 8.70 -9.43 5.69
C GLY A 103 7.46 -9.24 6.57
N VAL A 104 6.25 -9.31 5.99
CA VAL A 104 4.98 -9.08 6.71
C VAL A 104 4.04 -10.30 6.71
N ALA A 105 4.47 -11.41 6.11
CA ALA A 105 3.79 -12.71 6.13
C ALA A 105 4.11 -13.47 7.43
#